data_AF-A0A0K8ME60-F1
#
_entry.id   AF-A0A0K8ME60-F1
#
_cell.length_a   1.000
_cell.length_b   1.000
_cell.length_c   1.000
_cell.angle_alpha   90.00
_cell.angle_beta   90.00
_cell.angle_gamma   90.00
#
_symmetry.space_group_name_H-M   'P 1'
#
loop_
_entity.id
_entity.type
_entity.pdbx_description
1 polymer ?
#
loop_
_entity_poly.entity_id
_entity_poly.type
_entity_poly.pdbx_seq_one_letter_code
_entity_poly.pdbx_strand_id
1 'polypeptide(L)'
;MNLKIRKEKLVYKPVIEQYDHLLAFSPKKKFPFPVSWEELYSLFPRLLCYKGVILSPHDLVLCLQESHYQSCLIPLQKNTCRYEITEDLRLELSQIMAHDQLWYSVCIEGLSITQVRECANLMIPQKGELMGYAEFLNKHGHN
;
A
#
# COMPACT_ATOMS: atom_id res chain seq x y z
N MET A 1 5.34 -4.38 -5.20
CA MET A 1 5.17 -2.93 -5.49
C MET A 1 4.10 -2.35 -4.56
N ASN A 2 4.32 -1.20 -3.92
CA ASN A 2 3.36 -0.63 -2.96
C ASN A 2 2.54 0.50 -3.59
N LEU A 3 1.45 0.11 -4.27
CA LEU A 3 0.49 1.00 -4.93
C LEU A 3 -0.87 0.93 -4.25
N LYS A 4 -1.57 2.06 -4.21
CA LYS A 4 -2.98 2.13 -3.81
C LYS A 4 -3.67 3.36 -4.39
N ILE A 5 -4.98 3.30 -4.51
CA ILE A 5 -5.81 4.46 -4.86
C ILE A 5 -6.31 5.14 -3.58
N ARG A 6 -6.22 6.47 -3.52
CA ARG A 6 -6.75 7.27 -2.40
C ARG A 6 -7.23 8.63 -2.89
N LYS A 7 -8.51 8.96 -2.61
CA LYS A 7 -9.13 10.25 -2.98
C LYS A 7 -8.90 10.59 -4.47
N GLU A 8 -9.23 9.65 -5.36
CA GLU A 8 -9.03 9.81 -6.82
C GLU A 8 -7.58 10.04 -7.26
N LYS A 9 -6.62 9.39 -6.60
CA LYS A 9 -5.20 9.44 -6.97
C LYS A 9 -4.56 8.08 -6.83
N LEU A 10 -3.72 7.70 -7.79
CA LEU A 10 -2.79 6.59 -7.62
C LEU A 10 -1.62 7.06 -6.75
N VAL A 11 -1.32 6.31 -5.69
CA VAL A 11 -0.24 6.62 -4.75
C VAL A 11 0.76 5.48 -4.77
N TYR A 12 2.02 5.80 -5.05
CA TYR A 12 3.13 4.88 -5.06
C TYR A 12 4.11 5.21 -3.92
N LYS A 13 4.50 4.20 -3.14
CA LYS A 13 5.64 4.28 -2.21
C LYS A 13 6.74 3.34 -2.70
N PRO A 14 7.82 3.85 -3.31
CA PRO A 14 8.94 3.02 -3.71
C PRO A 14 9.58 2.35 -2.49
N VAL A 15 9.82 1.05 -2.56
CA VAL A 15 10.67 0.35 -1.59
C VAL A 15 12.11 0.67 -1.97
N ILE A 16 12.88 1.20 -1.01
CA ILE A 16 14.33 1.46 -1.19
C ILE A 16 15.17 0.35 -0.59
N GLU A 17 14.65 -0.32 0.44
CA GLU A 17 15.35 -1.39 1.12
C GLU A 17 14.36 -2.36 1.78
N GLN A 18 14.75 -3.62 1.89
CA GLN A 18 13.98 -4.66 2.57
C GLN A 18 14.88 -5.41 3.54
N TYR A 19 14.40 -5.61 4.76
CA TYR A 19 15.07 -6.34 5.82
C TYR A 19 14.10 -7.36 6.42
N ASP A 20 14.25 -8.64 6.07
CA ASP A 20 13.28 -9.69 6.38
C ASP A 20 11.85 -9.29 5.94
N HIS A 21 10.97 -9.03 6.91
CA HIS A 21 9.58 -8.59 6.75
C HIS A 21 9.38 -7.07 6.92
N LEU A 22 10.47 -6.31 7.10
CA LEU A 22 10.46 -4.85 7.22
C LEU A 22 10.81 -4.20 5.88
N LEU A 23 10.12 -3.10 5.56
CA LEU A 23 10.28 -2.37 4.31
C LEU A 23 10.61 -0.91 4.59
N ALA A 24 11.73 -0.44 4.05
CA ALA A 24 12.07 0.97 4.00
C ALA A 24 11.51 1.59 2.71
N PHE A 25 10.86 2.74 2.82
CA PHE A 25 10.20 3.39 1.70
C PHE A 25 10.79 4.77 1.41
N SER A 26 10.90 5.10 0.13
CA SER A 26 11.13 6.48 -0.33
C SER A 26 9.88 7.35 -0.11
N PRO A 27 9.98 8.69 -0.23
CA PRO A 27 8.81 9.55 -0.27
C PRO A 27 7.76 9.09 -1.29
N LYS A 28 6.49 9.22 -0.90
CA LYS A 28 5.35 8.83 -1.75
C LYS A 28 5.27 9.69 -3.00
N LYS A 29 5.08 9.06 -4.15
CA LYS A 29 4.68 9.69 -5.42
C LYS A 29 3.17 9.62 -5.56
N LYS A 30 2.55 10.69 -6.07
CA LYS A 30 1.09 10.77 -6.29
C LYS A 30 0.84 11.12 -7.74
N PHE A 31 -0.07 10.40 -8.36
CA PHE A 31 -0.50 10.60 -9.74
C PHE A 31 -2.00 10.94 -9.69
N PRO A 32 -2.36 12.23 -9.84
CA PRO A 32 -3.76 12.63 -9.85
C PRO A 32 -4.43 12.18 -11.15
N PHE A 33 -5.68 11.74 -11.08
CA PHE A 33 -6.49 11.56 -12.29
C PHE A 33 -7.09 12.90 -12.74
N PRO A 34 -7.20 13.18 -14.04
CA PRO A 34 -6.66 12.38 -15.15
C PRO A 34 -5.11 12.39 -15.18
N VAL A 35 -4.50 11.25 -15.52
CA VAL A 35 -3.03 11.06 -15.57
C VAL A 35 -2.59 10.63 -16.96
N SER A 36 -1.47 11.17 -17.44
CA SER A 36 -0.89 10.76 -18.73
C SER A 36 -0.22 9.39 -18.65
N TRP A 37 -0.19 8.65 -19.76
CA TRP A 37 0.49 7.36 -19.80
C TRP A 37 1.99 7.49 -19.53
N GLU A 38 2.63 8.57 -19.98
CA GLU A 38 4.06 8.84 -19.82
C GLU A 38 4.47 8.85 -18.34
N GLU A 39 3.61 9.41 -17.48
CA GLU A 39 3.85 9.47 -16.03
C GLU A 39 3.79 8.08 -15.37
N LEU A 40 2.99 7.17 -15.92
CA LEU A 40 2.76 5.83 -15.38
C LEU A 40 3.66 4.76 -15.97
N TYR A 41 4.30 5.02 -17.11
CA TYR A 41 5.13 4.05 -17.83
C TYR A 41 6.19 3.39 -16.93
N SER A 42 6.85 4.18 -16.08
CA SER A 42 7.86 3.67 -15.15
C SER A 42 7.32 2.67 -14.11
N LEU A 43 6.02 2.72 -13.81
CA LEU A 43 5.35 1.82 -12.87
C LEU A 43 4.77 0.60 -13.57
N PHE A 44 4.31 0.77 -14.82
CA PHE A 44 3.65 -0.28 -15.58
C PHE A 44 4.19 -0.36 -17.01
N PRO A 45 5.39 -0.95 -17.21
CA PRO A 45 6.01 -0.98 -18.53
C PRO A 45 5.21 -1.71 -19.62
N ARG A 46 4.29 -2.62 -19.26
CA ARG A 46 3.44 -3.33 -20.25
C ARG A 46 2.24 -2.50 -20.71
N LEU A 47 1.98 -1.33 -20.10
CA LEU A 47 0.97 -0.39 -20.61
C LEU A 47 1.38 0.26 -21.95
N LEU A 48 2.54 -0.09 -22.54
CA LEU A 48 3.02 0.44 -23.84
C LEU A 48 2.02 0.33 -24.98
N CYS A 49 1.06 -0.60 -24.91
CA CYS A 49 0.00 -0.75 -25.90
C CYS A 49 -1.06 0.37 -25.83
N TYR A 50 -1.10 1.13 -24.74
CA TYR A 50 -2.04 2.24 -24.53
C TYR A 50 -1.35 3.59 -24.69
N LYS A 51 -1.85 4.42 -25.60
CA LYS A 51 -1.40 5.80 -25.80
C LYS A 51 -2.57 6.73 -25.49
N GLY A 52 -2.47 7.51 -24.41
CA GLY A 52 -3.51 8.46 -24.05
C GLY A 52 -3.50 8.88 -22.58
N VAL A 53 -4.64 9.39 -22.15
CA VAL A 53 -4.88 9.86 -20.78
C VAL A 53 -5.77 8.84 -20.07
N ILE A 54 -5.42 8.48 -18.84
CA ILE A 54 -6.24 7.64 -17.97
C ILE A 54 -7.09 8.57 -17.10
N LEU A 55 -8.41 8.51 -17.25
CA LEU A 55 -9.33 9.50 -16.67
C LEU A 55 -9.71 9.18 -15.22
N SER A 56 -9.70 7.90 -14.84
CA SER A 56 -10.18 7.46 -13.53
C SER A 56 -9.44 6.22 -13.00
N PRO A 57 -9.60 5.90 -11.70
CA PRO A 57 -9.14 4.63 -11.14
C PRO A 57 -9.67 3.38 -11.84
N HIS A 58 -10.93 3.41 -12.31
CA HIS A 58 -11.54 2.29 -13.03
C HIS A 58 -10.88 2.09 -14.39
N ASP A 59 -10.65 3.17 -15.14
CA ASP A 59 -9.98 3.11 -16.44
C ASP A 59 -8.56 2.57 -16.30
N LEU A 60 -7.85 2.94 -15.23
CA LEU A 60 -6.53 2.39 -14.94
C LEU A 60 -6.59 0.87 -14.78
N VAL A 61 -7.55 0.36 -14.01
CA VAL A 61 -7.68 -1.09 -13.77
C VAL A 61 -7.97 -1.84 -15.07
N LEU A 62 -8.85 -1.31 -15.92
CA LEU A 62 -9.14 -1.89 -17.23
C LEU A 62 -7.90 -1.92 -18.12
N CYS A 63 -7.18 -0.80 -18.24
CA CYS A 63 -5.94 -0.72 -19.03
C CYS A 63 -4.89 -1.71 -18.53
N LEU A 64 -4.77 -1.88 -17.21
CA LEU A 64 -3.86 -2.83 -16.59
C LEU A 64 -4.24 -4.27 -16.92
N GLN A 65 -5.52 -4.63 -16.84
CA GLN A 65 -6.02 -5.96 -17.17
C GLN A 65 -5.82 -6.31 -18.65
N GLU A 66 -6.11 -5.38 -19.56
CA GLU A 66 -5.85 -5.53 -21.00
C GLU A 66 -4.35 -5.72 -21.29
N SER A 67 -3.49 -5.11 -20.47
CA SER A 67 -2.03 -5.26 -20.54
C SER A 67 -1.50 -6.45 -19.71
N HIS A 68 -2.37 -7.41 -19.38
CA HIS A 68 -2.07 -8.64 -18.64
C HIS A 68 -1.45 -8.43 -17.25
N TYR A 69 -1.74 -7.30 -16.60
CA TYR A 69 -1.51 -7.16 -15.16
C TYR A 69 -2.66 -7.80 -14.38
N GLN A 70 -2.31 -8.49 -13.30
CA GLN A 70 -3.28 -8.86 -12.29
C GLN A 70 -3.60 -7.62 -11.47
N SER A 71 -4.74 -7.00 -11.77
CA SER A 71 -5.24 -5.83 -11.06
C SER A 71 -6.72 -5.94 -10.79
N CYS A 72 -7.12 -5.46 -9.62
CA CYS A 72 -8.52 -5.34 -9.23
C CYS A 72 -8.67 -4.15 -8.28
N LEU A 73 -9.91 -3.72 -8.08
CA LEU A 73 -10.25 -2.77 -7.01
C LEU A 73 -10.78 -3.57 -5.83
N ILE A 74 -10.08 -3.48 -4.70
CA ILE A 74 -10.51 -4.10 -3.44
C ILE A 74 -11.18 -3.00 -2.61
N PRO A 75 -12.52 -3.01 -2.47
CA PRO A 75 -13.20 -2.09 -1.57
C PRO A 75 -12.85 -2.46 -0.13
N LEU A 76 -12.43 -1.47 0.65
CA LEU A 76 -12.10 -1.66 2.06
C LEU A 76 -12.45 -0.42 2.87
N GLN A 77 -12.91 -0.64 4.10
CA GLN A 77 -13.03 0.43 5.08
C GLN A 77 -11.87 0.30 6.06
N LYS A 78 -11.12 1.39 6.25
CA LYS A 78 -10.00 1.43 7.18
C LYS A 78 -10.13 2.63 8.11
N ASN A 79 -10.30 2.35 9.39
CA ASN A 79 -10.23 3.33 10.46
C ASN A 79 -8.83 3.27 11.08
N THR A 80 -8.24 4.42 11.34
CA THR A 80 -6.84 4.50 11.77
C THR A 80 -6.68 5.50 12.90
N CYS A 81 -5.97 5.09 13.94
CA CYS A 81 -5.43 5.95 14.98
C CYS A 81 -3.90 5.97 14.88
N ARG A 82 -3.29 7.14 15.11
CA ARG A 82 -1.84 7.33 15.07
C ARG A 82 -1.35 7.94 16.36
N TYR A 83 -0.24 7.41 16.85
CA TYR A 83 0.45 7.87 18.04
C TYR A 83 1.89 8.18 17.66
N GLU A 84 2.34 9.39 17.96
CA GLU A 84 3.77 9.70 17.95
C GLU A 84 4.36 9.19 19.26
N ILE A 85 5.30 8.25 19.17
CA ILE A 85 6.01 7.70 20.34
C ILE A 85 7.22 8.59 20.64
N THR A 86 7.94 8.98 19.59
CA THR A 86 9.02 9.98 19.60
C THR A 86 8.94 10.83 18.34
N GLU A 87 9.84 11.80 18.15
CA GLU A 87 9.91 12.61 16.92
C GLU A 87 10.14 11.76 15.65
N ASP A 88 10.83 10.62 15.80
CA ASP A 88 11.25 9.74 14.70
C ASP A 88 10.55 8.39 14.70
N LEU A 89 9.60 8.15 15.61
CA LEU A 89 8.92 6.87 15.77
C LEU A 89 7.41 7.07 15.94
N ARG A 90 6.64 6.48 15.02
CA ARG A 90 5.19 6.53 14.99
C ARG A 90 4.61 5.12 15.05
N LEU A 91 3.51 5.00 15.78
CA LEU A 91 2.63 3.85 15.79
C LEU A 91 1.32 4.17 15.07
N GLU A 92 0.92 3.34 14.11
CA GLU A 92 -0.39 3.36 13.46
C GLU A 92 -1.17 2.11 13.87
N LEU A 93 -2.27 2.29 14.60
CA LEU A 93 -3.25 1.25 14.88
C LEU A 93 -4.40 1.40 13.89
N SER A 94 -4.83 0.30 13.26
CA SER A 94 -5.96 0.36 12.35
C SER A 94 -6.91 -0.80 12.51
N GLN A 95 -8.19 -0.50 12.27
CA GLN A 95 -9.27 -1.44 12.08
C GLN A 95 -9.59 -1.46 10.59
N ILE A 96 -9.61 -2.65 9.99
CA ILE A 96 -9.80 -2.86 8.55
C ILE A 96 -10.99 -3.80 8.37
N MET A 97 -12.03 -3.34 7.67
CA MET A 97 -13.12 -4.19 7.20
C MET A 97 -12.83 -4.61 5.76
N ALA A 98 -12.66 -5.91 5.54
CA ALA A 98 -12.43 -6.54 4.23
C ALA A 98 -13.28 -7.82 4.15
N HIS A 99 -14.09 -7.96 3.10
CA HIS A 99 -14.99 -9.11 2.89
C HIS A 99 -15.84 -9.46 4.12
N ASP A 100 -16.47 -8.44 4.70
CA ASP A 100 -17.30 -8.55 5.93
C ASP A 100 -16.57 -9.10 7.16
N GLN A 101 -15.25 -9.22 7.09
CA GLN A 101 -14.40 -9.60 8.21
C GLN A 101 -13.64 -8.39 8.76
N LEU A 102 -13.59 -8.36 10.09
CA LEU A 102 -12.91 -7.31 10.83
C LEU A 102 -11.50 -7.73 11.20
N TRP A 103 -10.54 -6.94 10.75
CA TRP A 103 -9.11 -7.13 11.00
C TRP A 103 -8.53 -5.95 11.78
N TYR A 104 -7.49 -6.23 12.56
CA TYR A 104 -6.73 -5.23 13.27
C TYR A 104 -5.28 -5.28 12.81
N SER A 105 -4.70 -4.12 12.55
CA SER A 105 -3.30 -4.01 12.13
C SER A 105 -2.55 -3.02 13.01
N VAL A 106 -1.30 -3.36 13.31
CA VAL A 106 -0.33 -2.49 13.96
C VAL A 106 0.78 -2.21 12.96
N CYS A 107 1.13 -0.94 12.77
CA CYS A 107 2.24 -0.54 11.91
C CYS A 107 3.14 0.42 12.68
N ILE A 108 4.44 0.13 12.70
CA ILE A 108 5.46 0.98 13.32
C ILE A 108 6.29 1.58 12.20
N GLU A 109 6.34 2.91 12.14
CA GLU A 109 7.11 3.67 11.16
C GLU A 109 8.19 4.46 11.89
N GLY A 110 9.44 4.43 11.43
CA GLY A 110 10.50 5.27 11.97
C GLY A 110 11.72 5.36 11.08
N LEU A 111 12.65 6.27 11.41
CA LEU A 111 13.86 6.52 10.61
C LEU A 111 14.98 5.51 10.89
N SER A 112 14.98 4.86 12.06
CA SER A 112 15.97 3.85 12.45
C SER A 112 15.35 2.46 12.48
N ILE A 113 15.91 1.55 11.68
CA ILE A 113 15.47 0.15 11.67
C ILE A 113 15.64 -0.53 13.04
N THR A 114 16.70 -0.18 13.78
CA THR A 114 16.96 -0.71 15.11
C THR A 114 15.81 -0.33 16.06
N GLN A 115 15.41 0.95 16.07
CA GLN A 115 14.31 1.42 16.91
C GLN A 115 12.96 0.81 16.52
N VAL A 116 12.70 0.67 15.21
CA VAL A 116 11.48 0.00 14.72
C VAL A 116 11.43 -1.45 15.21
N ARG A 117 12.55 -2.18 15.15
CA ARG A 117 12.64 -3.57 15.62
C ARG A 117 12.43 -3.70 17.12
N GLU A 118 13.08 -2.85 17.91
CA GLU A 118 12.92 -2.84 19.37
C GLU A 118 11.47 -2.57 19.76
N CYS A 119 10.83 -1.57 19.15
CA CYS A 119 9.42 -1.26 19.39
C CYS A 119 8.50 -2.41 18.95
N ALA A 120 8.76 -3.00 17.77
CA ALA A 120 8.00 -4.13 17.26
C ALA A 120 8.07 -5.33 18.21
N ASN A 121 9.25 -5.65 18.75
CA ASN A 121 9.45 -6.74 19.69
C ASN A 121 8.66 -6.58 21.00
N LEU A 122 8.48 -5.33 21.47
CA LEU A 122 7.66 -5.03 22.65
C LEU A 122 6.16 -5.16 22.38
N MET A 123 5.76 -5.08 21.11
CA MET A 123 4.37 -5.03 20.68
C MET A 123 3.89 -6.28 19.95
N ILE A 124 4.70 -7.34 19.88
CA ILE A 124 4.35 -8.58 19.18
C ILE A 124 3.06 -9.13 19.82
N PRO A 125 1.94 -9.21 19.07
CA PRO A 125 0.74 -9.80 19.61
C PRO A 125 0.98 -11.31 19.81
N GLN A 126 0.43 -11.87 20.90
CA GLN A 126 0.55 -13.31 21.20
C GLN A 126 -0.04 -14.20 20.10
N LYS A 127 -0.89 -13.64 19.25
CA LYS A 127 -1.50 -14.26 18.07
C LYS A 127 -1.56 -13.25 16.94
N GLY A 128 -1.25 -13.68 15.72
CA GLY A 128 -1.30 -12.83 14.54
C GLY A 128 -0.30 -13.30 13.49
N GLU A 129 -0.28 -12.58 12.38
CA GLU A 129 0.64 -12.81 11.26
C GLU A 129 1.36 -11.50 10.94
N LEU A 130 2.64 -11.60 10.63
CA LEU A 130 3.46 -10.48 10.19
C LEU A 130 3.55 -10.51 8.68
N MET A 131 2.87 -9.57 8.02
CA MET A 131 2.75 -9.56 6.56
C MET A 131 2.66 -8.14 6.01
N GLY A 132 2.96 -8.00 4.72
CA GLY A 132 2.77 -6.74 4.01
C GLY A 132 1.29 -6.43 3.80
N TYR A 133 0.93 -5.14 3.70
CA TYR A 133 -0.46 -4.73 3.46
C TYR A 133 -1.04 -5.28 2.13
N ALA A 134 -0.22 -5.35 1.08
CA ALA A 134 -0.67 -5.91 -0.21
C ALA A 134 -0.89 -7.43 -0.14
N GLU A 135 -0.06 -8.13 0.63
CA GLU A 135 -0.19 -9.58 0.89
C GLU A 135 -1.46 -9.87 1.70
N PHE A 136 -1.70 -9.08 2.75
CA PHE A 136 -2.95 -9.08 3.51
C PHE A 136 -4.17 -8.94 2.61
N LEU A 137 -4.17 -7.93 1.72
CA LEU A 137 -5.28 -7.71 0.80
C LEU A 137 -5.41 -8.83 -0.23
N ASN A 138 -4.32 -9.42 -0.70
CA ASN A 138 -4.41 -10.56 -1.62
C ASN A 138 -5.01 -11.80 -0.94
N LYS A 139 -4.74 -12.00 0.35
CA LYS A 139 -5.22 -13.15 1.13
C LYS A 139 -6.64 -12.98 1.67
N HIS A 140 -7.02 -11.76 2.05
CA HIS A 140 -8.27 -11.46 2.78
C HIS A 140 -9.17 -10.42 2.10
N GLY A 141 -8.67 -9.79 1.04
CA GLY A 141 -9.34 -8.78 0.23
C GLY A 141 -9.93 -9.33 -1.06
N HIS A 142 -10.10 -10.65 -1.16
CA HIS A 142 -10.75 -11.32 -2.29
C HIS A 142 -11.75 -12.38 -1.78
N ASN A 143 -12.77 -12.68 -2.59
CA ASN A 143 -13.65 -13.84 -2.42
C ASN A 143 -12.92 -15.14 -2.79
#